data_AF-A0A818CQ85-F1
#
_entry.id   AF-A0A818CQ85-F1
#
_cell.length_a   1.000
_cell.length_b   1.000
_cell.length_c   1.000
_cell.angle_alpha   90.00
_cell.angle_beta   90.00
_cell.angle_gamma   90.00
#
_symmetry.space_group_name_H-M   'P 1'
#
loop_
_entity.id
_entity.type
_entity.pdbx_description
1 polymer ?
#
loop_
_entity_poly.entity_id
_entity_poly.type
_entity_poly.pdbx_seq_one_letter_code
_entity_poly.pdbx_strand_id
1 'polypeptide(L)'
;MNSNNYHQATLGDILATLSSIMDLLRKYRVNATLTIQMFSQIFHYINTWLFNRIVCYPELKLCSYFWGEKSSLRLKSISDWAQRQGLELASDCHLTKVNQICLLLQSPKRDVHDVQQLISNNTFKLNSI
;
A
#
# COMPACT_ATOMS: atom_id res chain seq x y z
N MET A 1 -26.92 0.21 21.97
CA MET A 1 -26.54 0.19 20.53
C MET A 1 -25.67 1.41 20.29
N ASN A 2 -24.34 1.23 20.31
CA ASN A 2 -23.39 2.34 20.19
C ASN A 2 -23.11 2.58 18.70
N SER A 3 -23.73 3.62 18.15
CA SER A 3 -23.50 4.11 16.80
C SER A 3 -22.15 4.82 16.76
N ASN A 4 -21.05 4.05 16.66
CA ASN A 4 -19.76 4.61 16.29
C ASN A 4 -19.87 5.09 14.84
N ASN A 5 -20.17 6.38 14.67
CA ASN A 5 -19.95 7.13 13.43
C ASN A 5 -18.43 7.17 13.15
N TYR A 6 -17.87 6.06 12.70
CA TYR A 6 -16.59 6.08 12.02
C TYR A 6 -16.80 6.91 10.75
N HIS A 7 -16.38 8.16 10.76
CA HIS A 7 -16.16 8.88 9.51
C HIS A 7 -15.28 7.98 8.64
N GLN A 8 -15.83 7.54 7.51
CA GLN A 8 -15.15 6.59 6.65
C GLN A 8 -13.96 7.31 6.03
N ALA A 9 -12.78 7.15 6.65
CA ALA A 9 -11.56 7.83 6.26
C ALA A 9 -11.29 7.61 4.76
N THR A 10 -11.08 8.72 4.06
CA THR A 10 -10.81 8.75 2.63
C THR A 10 -9.31 8.66 2.36
N LEU A 11 -8.93 8.42 1.09
CA LEU A 11 -7.53 8.53 0.69
C LEU A 11 -6.97 9.93 0.96
N GLY A 12 -7.79 10.98 0.79
CA GLY A 12 -7.41 12.35 1.06
C GLY A 12 -7.03 12.55 2.53
N ASP A 13 -7.79 11.98 3.45
CA ASP A 13 -7.51 12.05 4.90
C ASP A 13 -6.19 11.37 5.25
N ILE A 14 -5.90 10.24 4.61
CA ILE A 14 -4.61 9.53 4.76
C ILE A 14 -3.45 10.41 4.28
N LEU A 15 -3.55 10.97 3.06
CA LEU A 15 -2.50 11.84 2.50
C LEU A 15 -2.30 13.13 3.32
N ALA A 16 -3.38 13.72 3.82
CA ALA A 16 -3.34 14.88 4.72
C ALA A 16 -2.63 14.55 6.04
N THR A 17 -2.89 13.36 6.59
CA THR A 17 -2.23 12.87 7.80
C THR A 17 -0.73 12.64 7.56
N LEU A 18 -0.36 11.98 6.46
CA LEU A 18 1.05 11.76 6.10
C LEU A 18 1.80 13.09 5.91
N SER A 19 1.16 14.06 5.24
CA SER A 19 1.71 15.40 5.06
C SER A 19 1.89 16.12 6.39
N SER A 20 0.90 16.06 7.27
CA SER A 20 0.97 16.66 8.61
C SER A 20 2.09 16.06 9.46
N ILE A 21 2.30 14.74 9.39
CA ILE A 21 3.44 14.07 10.05
C ILE A 21 4.76 14.61 9.49
N MET A 22 4.91 14.68 8.16
CA MET A 22 6.11 15.20 7.51
C MET A 22 6.39 16.65 7.90
N ASP A 23 5.37 17.50 7.93
CA ASP A 23 5.49 18.91 8.31
C ASP A 23 5.95 19.07 9.75
N LEU A 24 5.45 18.24 10.68
CA LEU A 24 5.91 18.22 12.07
C LEU A 24 7.37 17.78 12.15
N LEU A 25 7.77 16.70 11.46
CA LEU A 25 9.16 16.22 11.46
C LEU A 25 10.12 17.29 10.93
N ARG A 26 9.74 17.99 9.85
CA ARG A 26 10.51 19.12 9.30
C ARG A 26 10.56 20.31 10.25
N LYS A 27 9.43 20.68 10.86
CA LYS A 27 9.33 21.78 11.83
C LYS A 27 10.27 21.57 13.02
N TYR A 28 10.34 20.34 13.52
CA TYR A 28 11.23 19.97 14.63
C TYR A 28 12.63 19.55 14.17
N ARG A 29 12.96 19.70 12.88
CA ARG A 29 14.27 19.36 12.29
C ARG A 29 14.73 17.94 12.63
N VAL A 30 13.77 17.01 12.67
CA VAL A 30 14.07 15.60 12.91
C VAL A 30 15.04 15.11 11.84
N ASN A 31 16.03 14.33 12.28
CA ASN A 31 17.04 13.77 11.39
C ASN A 31 16.39 13.01 10.22
N ALA A 32 16.93 13.20 9.01
CA ALA A 32 16.41 12.59 7.79
C ALA A 32 16.36 11.05 7.87
N THR A 33 17.37 10.42 8.45
CA THR A 33 17.42 8.96 8.67
C THR A 33 16.26 8.51 9.56
N LEU A 34 16.00 9.21 10.66
CA LEU A 34 14.87 8.87 11.55
C LEU A 34 13.52 9.10 10.86
N THR A 35 13.41 10.16 10.06
CA THR A 35 12.22 10.44 9.24
C THR A 35 11.97 9.30 8.24
N ILE A 36 12.99 8.87 7.52
CA ILE A 36 12.91 7.74 6.58
C ILE A 36 12.50 6.47 7.31
N GLN A 37 13.13 6.14 8.45
CA GLN A 37 12.78 4.96 9.24
C GLN A 37 11.32 5.00 9.72
N MET A 38 10.83 6.14 10.18
CA MET A 38 9.45 6.30 10.62
C MET A 38 8.47 6.07 9.46
N PHE A 39 8.72 6.68 8.30
CA PHE A 39 7.87 6.47 7.12
C PHE A 39 7.98 5.05 6.56
N SER A 40 9.16 4.41 6.61
CA SER A 40 9.32 3.00 6.30
C SER A 40 8.39 2.12 7.13
N GLN A 41 8.27 2.39 8.44
CA GLN A 41 7.34 1.65 9.30
C GLN A 41 5.87 1.93 8.96
N ILE A 42 5.52 3.18 8.64
CA ILE A 42 4.16 3.53 8.20
C ILE A 42 3.80 2.81 6.89
N PHE A 43 4.69 2.83 5.90
CA PHE A 43 4.48 2.12 4.63
C PHE A 43 4.38 0.61 4.84
N HIS A 44 5.25 0.04 5.68
CA HIS A 44 5.18 -1.37 6.04
C HIS A 44 3.85 -1.72 6.71
N TYR A 45 3.37 -0.89 7.62
CA TYR A 45 2.06 -1.06 8.26
C TYR A 45 0.93 -1.04 7.23
N ILE A 46 0.89 -0.04 6.33
CA ILE A 46 -0.10 0.06 5.25
C ILE A 46 -0.08 -1.22 4.40
N ASN A 47 1.12 -1.66 4.00
CA ASN A 47 1.32 -2.86 3.19
C ASN A 47 0.74 -4.09 3.87
N THR A 48 1.15 -4.37 5.11
CA THR A 48 0.73 -5.58 5.83
C THR A 48 -0.75 -5.55 6.17
N TRP A 49 -1.27 -4.39 6.59
CA TRP A 49 -2.69 -4.23 6.90
C TRP A 49 -3.58 -4.44 5.66
N LEU A 50 -3.26 -3.80 4.53
CA LEU A 50 -4.03 -3.97 3.29
C LEU A 50 -3.91 -5.38 2.73
N PHE A 51 -2.70 -5.94 2.71
CA PHE A 51 -2.46 -7.30 2.23
C PHE A 51 -3.29 -8.30 3.02
N ASN A 52 -3.24 -8.25 4.36
CA ASN A 52 -4.02 -9.14 5.22
C ASN A 52 -5.51 -8.92 5.03
N ARG A 53 -5.97 -7.67 4.87
CA ARG A 53 -7.38 -7.35 4.59
C ARG A 53 -7.88 -7.98 3.30
N ILE A 54 -7.05 -7.98 2.25
CA ILE A 54 -7.40 -8.57 0.96
C ILE A 54 -7.42 -10.11 1.05
N VAL A 55 -6.38 -10.71 1.62
CA VAL A 55 -6.15 -12.16 1.55
C VAL A 55 -6.88 -12.95 2.64
N CYS A 56 -6.94 -12.43 3.88
CA CYS A 56 -7.40 -13.20 5.04
C CYS A 56 -8.89 -13.06 5.35
N TYR A 57 -9.62 -12.17 4.65
CA TYR A 57 -11.02 -11.85 4.94
C TYR A 57 -11.90 -12.04 3.68
N PRO A 58 -12.18 -13.29 3.28
CA PRO A 58 -12.91 -13.58 2.04
C PRO A 58 -14.33 -13.02 2.01
N GLU A 59 -14.97 -12.84 3.17
CA GLU A 59 -16.29 -12.24 3.31
C GLU A 59 -16.37 -10.80 2.80
N LEU A 60 -15.24 -10.09 2.76
CA LEU A 60 -15.16 -8.73 2.22
C LEU A 60 -15.11 -8.70 0.68
N LYS A 61 -14.92 -9.84 0.03
CA LYS A 61 -14.86 -9.99 -1.44
C LYS A 61 -13.87 -9.02 -2.12
N LEU A 62 -12.76 -8.74 -1.45
CA LEU A 62 -11.73 -7.80 -1.92
C LEU A 62 -10.80 -8.42 -2.98
N CYS A 63 -10.72 -9.74 -3.07
CA CYS A 63 -9.98 -10.46 -4.11
C CYS A 63 -10.72 -10.42 -5.46
N SER A 64 -10.86 -9.24 -6.05
CA SER A 64 -11.49 -9.04 -7.36
C SER A 64 -10.71 -8.02 -8.20
N TYR A 65 -10.90 -8.07 -9.51
CA TYR A 65 -10.28 -7.11 -10.44
C TYR A 65 -10.54 -5.66 -10.03
N PHE A 66 -11.81 -5.33 -9.75
CA PHE A 66 -12.24 -3.99 -9.36
C PHE A 66 -11.50 -3.45 -8.14
N TRP A 67 -11.37 -4.28 -7.09
CA TRP A 67 -10.67 -3.90 -5.87
C TRP A 67 -9.14 -3.87 -6.06
N GLY A 68 -8.60 -4.70 -6.95
CA GLY A 68 -7.21 -4.63 -7.38
C GLY A 68 -6.90 -3.27 -8.02
N GLU A 69 -7.65 -2.88 -9.05
CA GLU A 69 -7.48 -1.61 -9.76
C GLU A 69 -7.66 -0.41 -8.81
N LYS A 70 -8.75 -0.39 -8.04
CA LYS A 70 -9.03 0.68 -7.08
C LYS A 70 -7.95 0.82 -6.02
N SER A 71 -7.39 -0.29 -5.53
CA SER A 71 -6.31 -0.27 -4.55
C SER A 71 -5.00 0.18 -5.17
N SER A 72 -4.68 -0.25 -6.39
CA SER A 72 -3.52 0.23 -7.15
C SER A 72 -3.53 1.75 -7.35
N LEU A 73 -4.67 2.34 -7.72
CA LEU A 73 -4.78 3.80 -7.88
C LEU A 73 -4.55 4.56 -6.56
N ARG A 74 -5.06 4.01 -5.45
CA ARG A 74 -4.87 4.58 -4.11
C ARG A 74 -3.43 4.48 -3.65
N LEU A 75 -2.80 3.32 -3.84
CA LEU A 75 -1.39 3.09 -3.52
C LEU A 75 -0.48 3.98 -4.37
N LYS A 76 -0.79 4.16 -5.66
CA LYS A 76 -0.07 5.10 -6.52
C LYS A 76 -0.11 6.52 -5.97
N SER A 77 -1.25 6.98 -5.46
CA SER A 77 -1.33 8.32 -4.86
C SER A 77 -0.43 8.47 -3.63
N ILE A 78 -0.26 7.40 -2.84
CA ILE A 78 0.66 7.36 -1.70
C ILE A 78 2.12 7.38 -2.20
N SER A 79 2.45 6.59 -3.22
CA SER A 79 3.79 6.59 -3.83
C SER A 79 4.15 7.94 -4.45
N ASP A 80 3.23 8.55 -5.21
CA ASP A 80 3.40 9.88 -5.82
C ASP A 80 3.61 10.95 -4.74
N TRP A 81 2.89 10.85 -3.62
CA TRP A 81 3.13 11.70 -2.46
C TRP A 81 4.53 11.45 -1.86
N ALA A 82 4.92 10.20 -1.63
CA ALA A 82 6.21 9.84 -1.06
C ALA A 82 7.38 10.35 -1.91
N GLN A 83 7.27 10.23 -3.23
CA GLN A 83 8.25 10.77 -4.18
C GLN A 83 8.43 12.28 -4.04
N ARG A 84 7.33 13.05 -3.89
CA ARG A 84 7.42 14.50 -3.66
C ARG A 84 8.09 14.87 -2.33
N GLN A 85 8.14 13.93 -1.39
CA GLN A 85 8.81 14.12 -0.09
C GLN A 85 10.24 13.55 -0.04
N GLY A 86 10.73 12.91 -1.11
CA GLY A 86 12.04 12.23 -1.14
C GLY A 86 12.05 10.88 -0.43
N LEU A 87 10.92 10.17 -0.42
CA LEU A 87 10.72 8.88 0.24
C LEU A 87 10.39 7.74 -0.74
N GLU A 88 10.66 7.92 -2.03
CA GLU A 88 10.32 6.96 -3.10
C GLU A 88 10.90 5.57 -2.85
N LEU A 89 12.17 5.48 -2.46
CA LEU A 89 12.84 4.19 -2.22
C LEU A 89 12.20 3.42 -1.05
N ALA A 90 11.81 4.14 0.02
CA ALA A 90 11.14 3.53 1.15
C ALA A 90 9.73 3.06 0.76
N SER A 91 8.99 3.87 0.00
CA SER A 91 7.66 3.53 -0.51
C SER A 91 7.71 2.26 -1.37
N ASP A 92 8.60 2.21 -2.36
CA ASP A 92 8.73 1.07 -3.28
C ASP A 92 9.14 -0.22 -2.56
N CYS A 93 10.05 -0.10 -1.59
CA CYS A 93 10.53 -1.23 -0.81
C CYS A 93 9.46 -1.80 0.14
N HIS A 94 8.71 -0.93 0.82
CA HIS A 94 7.81 -1.35 1.90
C HIS A 94 6.37 -1.56 1.46
N LEU A 95 5.93 -1.04 0.31
CA LEU A 95 4.60 -1.30 -0.28
C LEU A 95 4.59 -2.48 -1.28
N THR A 96 5.70 -3.22 -1.40
CA THR A 96 5.83 -4.22 -2.47
C THR A 96 4.74 -5.29 -2.44
N LYS A 97 4.43 -5.91 -1.28
CA LYS A 97 3.50 -7.05 -1.24
C LYS A 97 2.08 -6.64 -1.66
N VAL A 98 1.60 -5.49 -1.18
CA VAL A 98 0.28 -4.98 -1.55
C VAL A 98 0.23 -4.54 -3.01
N ASN A 99 1.30 -3.96 -3.56
CA ASN A 99 1.36 -3.67 -5.00
C ASN A 99 1.33 -4.95 -5.85
N GLN A 100 2.05 -5.99 -5.43
CA GLN A 100 2.06 -7.29 -6.11
C GLN A 100 0.70 -7.99 -6.08
N ILE A 101 -0.02 -7.99 -4.96
CA ILE A 101 -1.37 -8.59 -4.91
C ILE A 101 -2.35 -7.80 -5.77
N CYS A 102 -2.27 -6.46 -5.79
CA CYS A 102 -3.16 -5.66 -6.64
C CYS A 102 -2.90 -5.93 -8.13
N LEU A 103 -1.62 -6.02 -8.53
CA LEU A 103 -1.25 -6.41 -9.89
C LEU A 103 -1.79 -7.82 -10.21
N LEU A 104 -1.56 -8.79 -9.33
CA LEU A 104 -2.07 -10.15 -9.48
C LEU A 104 -3.59 -10.17 -9.68
N LEU A 105 -4.36 -9.38 -8.92
CA LEU A 105 -5.82 -9.30 -9.07
C LEU A 105 -6.25 -8.74 -10.43
N GLN A 106 -5.45 -7.85 -11.01
CA GLN A 106 -5.73 -7.20 -12.30
C GLN A 106 -5.27 -8.03 -13.50
N SER A 107 -4.28 -8.89 -13.34
CA SER A 107 -3.70 -9.62 -14.47
C SER A 107 -4.60 -10.74 -14.99
N PRO A 108 -4.59 -11.00 -16.31
CA PRO A 108 -5.30 -12.14 -16.89
C PRO A 108 -4.71 -13.46 -16.36
N LYS A 109 -5.57 -14.47 -16.27
CA LYS A 109 -5.24 -15.83 -15.79
C LYS A 109 -5.94 -16.86 -16.68
N ARG A 110 -5.84 -16.67 -17.98
CA ARG A 110 -6.63 -17.43 -18.98
C ARG A 110 -5.94 -18.74 -19.32
N ASP A 111 -4.62 -18.76 -19.32
CA ASP A 111 -3.81 -19.93 -19.61
C ASP A 111 -2.56 -20.03 -18.71
N VAL A 112 -1.79 -21.09 -18.91
CA VAL A 112 -0.55 -21.35 -18.16
C VAL A 112 0.53 -20.31 -18.46
N HIS A 113 0.52 -19.71 -19.66
CA HIS A 113 1.50 -18.69 -20.03
C HIS A 113 1.27 -17.39 -19.25
N ASP A 114 0.02 -16.94 -19.15
CA ASP A 114 -0.40 -15.81 -18.31
C ASP A 114 0.06 -16.00 -16.85
N VAL A 115 -0.16 -17.21 -16.31
CA VAL A 115 0.23 -17.54 -14.93
C VAL A 115 1.75 -17.57 -14.77
N GLN A 116 2.47 -18.14 -15.73
CA GLN A 116 3.93 -18.19 -15.70
C GLN A 116 4.53 -16.78 -15.72
N GLN A 117 4.04 -15.87 -16.58
CA GLN A 117 4.48 -14.48 -16.62
C GLN A 117 4.24 -13.74 -15.30
N LEU A 118 3.14 -14.04 -14.60
CA LEU A 118 2.84 -13.44 -13.30
C LEU A 118 3.79 -13.91 -12.20
N ILE A 119 4.14 -15.20 -12.23
CA ILE A 119 5.05 -15.80 -11.25
C ILE A 119 6.48 -15.30 -11.46
N SER A 120 6.95 -15.31 -12.71
CA SER A 120 8.33 -14.98 -13.06
C SER A 120 8.68 -13.49 -12.94
N ASN A 121 7.71 -12.58 -13.10
CA ASN A 121 8.01 -11.16 -13.13
C ASN A 121 7.65 -10.41 -11.85
N ASN A 122 6.71 -10.89 -11.02
CA ASN A 122 6.00 -9.98 -10.11
C ASN A 122 5.56 -10.54 -8.75
N THR A 123 5.85 -11.78 -8.35
CA THR A 123 5.26 -12.35 -7.11
C THR A 123 6.24 -13.01 -6.13
N PHE A 124 7.55 -12.80 -6.29
CA PHE A 124 8.56 -13.39 -5.40
C PHE A 124 8.42 -13.03 -3.91
N LYS A 125 7.78 -11.92 -3.55
CA LYS A 125 7.62 -11.48 -2.15
C LYS A 125 6.28 -11.89 -1.52
N LEU A 126 5.34 -12.48 -2.26
CA LEU A 126 4.03 -12.88 -1.70
C LEU A 126 4.14 -14.04 -0.71
N ASN A 127 5.12 -14.93 -0.92
CA ASN A 127 5.40 -16.08 -0.04
C ASN A 127 6.63 -15.88 0.88
N SER A 128 7.30 -14.73 0.82
CA SER A 128 8.47 -14.48 1.67
C SER A 128 8.00 -14.11 3.08
N ILE A 129 8.23 -15.03 4.02
CA ILE A 129 8.22 -14.80 5.47
C ILE A 129 9.18 -13.67 5.80
#